data_AF-R6MVD8-F1
#
_entry.id   AF-R6MVD8-F1
#
_cell.length_a   1.000
_cell.length_b   1.000
_cell.length_c   1.000
_cell.angle_alpha   90.00
_cell.angle_beta   90.00
_cell.angle_gamma   90.00
#
_symmetry.space_group_name_H-M   'P 1'
#
loop_
_entity.id
_entity.type
_entity.pdbx_description
1 polymer ?
#
loop_
_entity_poly.entity_id
_entity_poly.type
_entity_poly.pdbx_seq_one_letter_code
_entity_poly.pdbx_strand_id
1 'polypeptide(L)'
;MKREIITTDSYGRITIPSDTGNIWMNEMELVELFGVIAPTLRAAIRAVYKCGVLNPLEAEKRIRLPNGYYADMYALPMVVALAFRIDTSGAATVRNALLERLCRRKKEQVLLVSVNNRMPYEC
;
A
#
# COMPACT_ATOMS: atom_id res chain seq x y z
N MET A 1 -0.58 4.66 -18.47
CA MET A 1 -1.30 5.06 -17.24
C MET A 1 -0.30 5.69 -16.29
N LYS A 2 -0.60 6.84 -15.70
CA LYS A 2 0.20 7.39 -14.60
C LYS A 2 -0.03 6.52 -13.37
N ARG A 3 1.05 6.01 -12.75
CA ARG A 3 0.99 5.22 -11.52
C ARG A 3 2.13 5.61 -10.59
N GLU A 4 1.90 5.41 -9.30
CA GLU A 4 2.89 5.55 -8.26
C GLU A 4 3.18 4.17 -7.65
N ILE A 5 4.36 4.02 -7.05
CA ILE A 5 4.79 2.78 -6.39
C ILE A 5 5.33 3.08 -5.01
N ILE A 6 5.17 2.15 -4.08
CA ILE A 6 5.87 2.21 -2.80
C ILE A 6 7.30 1.76 -3.06
N THR A 7 8.28 2.55 -2.63
CA THR A 7 9.70 2.24 -2.82
C THR A 7 10.40 2.05 -1.48
N THR A 8 11.46 1.24 -1.52
CA THR A 8 12.40 1.06 -0.42
C THR A 8 13.75 1.63 -0.85
N ASP A 9 14.38 2.47 -0.03
CA ASP A 9 15.73 2.94 -0.31
C ASP A 9 16.80 1.91 0.09
N SER A 10 18.08 2.21 -0.20
CA SER A 10 19.20 1.34 0.15
C SER A 10 19.38 1.14 1.66
N TYR A 11 18.74 1.96 2.49
CA TYR A 11 18.74 1.87 3.95
C TYR A 11 17.49 1.17 4.49
N GLY A 12 16.65 0.61 3.62
CA GLY A 12 15.42 -0.06 4.01
C GLY A 12 14.29 0.89 4.39
N ARG A 13 14.37 2.19 4.10
CA ARG A 13 13.30 3.15 4.42
C ARG A 13 12.21 3.09 3.35
N ILE A 14 10.97 2.96 3.80
CA ILE A 14 9.79 2.90 2.93
C ILE A 14 9.29 4.31 2.63
N THR A 15 9.18 4.62 1.34
CA THR A 15 8.55 5.85 0.85
C THR A 15 7.19 5.50 0.28
N ILE A 16 6.13 6.00 0.92
CA ILE A 16 4.76 5.88 0.42
C ILE A 16 4.42 7.18 -0.33
N PRO A 17 4.00 7.11 -1.60
CA PRO A 17 3.61 8.30 -2.36
C PRO A 17 2.41 9.05 -1.76
N SER A 18 2.29 10.36 -2.01
CA SER A 18 1.19 11.19 -1.48
C SER A 18 -0.16 10.81 -2.08
N ASP A 19 -0.20 10.55 -3.39
CA ASP A 19 -1.39 10.17 -4.13
C ASP A 19 -1.63 8.66 -4.06
N THR A 20 -2.17 8.24 -2.92
CA THR A 20 -2.41 6.83 -2.62
C THR A 20 -3.41 6.16 -3.56
N GLY A 21 -4.27 6.93 -4.25
CA GLY A 21 -5.25 6.40 -5.21
C GLY A 21 -4.61 5.93 -6.52
N ASN A 22 -3.41 6.45 -6.83
CA ASN A 22 -2.65 6.09 -8.02
C ASN A 22 -1.56 5.04 -7.74
N ILE A 23 -1.54 4.43 -6.55
CA ILE A 23 -0.62 3.33 -6.25
C ILE A 23 -1.08 2.07 -6.97
N TRP A 24 -0.27 1.63 -7.92
CA TRP A 24 -0.46 0.38 -8.66
C TRP A 24 0.91 -0.29 -8.81
N MET A 25 1.06 -1.50 -8.26
CA MET A 25 2.33 -2.24 -8.24
C MET A 25 2.19 -3.58 -8.98
N ASN A 26 3.20 -3.94 -9.77
CA ASN A 26 3.23 -5.24 -10.44
C ASN A 26 3.82 -6.33 -9.53
N GLU A 27 3.75 -7.59 -9.97
CA GLU A 27 4.27 -8.72 -9.21
C GLU A 27 5.74 -8.56 -8.79
N MET A 28 6.61 -8.12 -9.70
CA MET A 28 8.05 -8.00 -9.43
C MET A 28 8.35 -6.89 -8.42
N GLU A 29 7.63 -5.78 -8.50
CA GLU A 29 7.75 -4.68 -7.53
C GLU A 29 7.30 -5.11 -6.13
N LEU A 30 6.27 -5.96 -6.02
CA LEU A 30 5.82 -6.51 -4.74
C LEU A 30 6.78 -7.57 -4.18
N VAL A 31 7.34 -8.42 -5.05
CA VAL A 31 8.41 -9.37 -4.70
C VAL A 31 9.57 -8.62 -4.07
N GLU A 32 10.03 -7.55 -4.71
CA GLU A 32 11.13 -6.71 -4.22
C GLU A 32 10.75 -5.98 -2.92
N LEU A 33 9.57 -5.34 -2.88
CA LEU A 33 9.10 -4.60 -1.71
C LEU A 33 9.02 -5.47 -0.46
N PHE A 34 8.53 -6.71 -0.60
CA PHE A 34 8.34 -7.62 0.54
C PHE A 34 9.54 -8.54 0.79
N GLY A 35 10.54 -8.57 -0.10
CA GLY A 35 11.67 -9.48 -0.01
C GLY A 35 11.24 -10.95 -0.05
N VAL A 36 10.28 -11.29 -0.92
CA VAL A 36 9.76 -12.65 -1.11
C VAL A 36 9.98 -13.14 -2.54
N ILE A 37 9.90 -14.44 -2.77
CA ILE A 37 9.87 -15.00 -4.12
C ILE A 37 8.45 -14.98 -4.71
N ALA A 38 8.35 -14.92 -6.05
CA ALA A 38 7.06 -14.87 -6.75
C ALA A 38 6.06 -15.99 -6.34
N PRO A 39 6.46 -17.27 -6.14
CA PRO A 39 5.54 -18.29 -5.67
C PRO A 39 4.88 -17.96 -4.31
N THR A 40 5.65 -17.41 -3.37
CA THR A 40 5.16 -17.00 -2.05
C THR A 40 4.16 -15.84 -2.18
N LEU A 41 4.48 -14.85 -3.00
CA LEU A 41 3.60 -13.73 -3.27
C LEU A 41 2.26 -14.20 -3.88
N ARG A 42 2.30 -15.08 -4.90
CA ARG A 42 1.08 -15.64 -5.53
C ARG A 42 0.23 -16.42 -4.53
N ALA A 43 0.86 -17.19 -3.64
CA ALA A 43 0.14 -17.90 -2.58
C ALA A 43 -0.55 -16.93 -1.61
N ALA A 44 0.13 -15.85 -1.22
CA ALA A 44 -0.43 -14.82 -0.35
C ALA A 44 -1.60 -14.08 -1.01
N ILE A 45 -1.47 -13.69 -2.29
CA ILE A 45 -2.55 -13.07 -3.07
C ILE A 45 -3.78 -13.98 -3.13
N ARG A 46 -3.59 -15.27 -3.45
CA ARG A 46 -4.69 -16.26 -3.45
C ARG A 46 -5.37 -16.35 -2.08
N ALA A 47 -4.59 -16.34 -1.00
CA ALA A 47 -5.13 -16.36 0.35
C ALA A 47 -5.93 -15.10 0.68
N VAL A 48 -5.49 -13.91 0.25
CA VAL A 48 -6.23 -12.65 0.40
C VAL A 48 -7.60 -12.76 -0.26
N TYR A 49 -7.65 -13.21 -1.51
CA TYR A 49 -8.91 -13.36 -2.23
C TYR A 49 -9.82 -14.43 -1.62
N LYS A 50 -9.26 -15.55 -1.16
CA LYS A 50 -10.03 -16.60 -0.49
C LYS A 50 -10.72 -16.12 0.79
N CYS A 51 -10.14 -15.13 1.49
CA CYS A 51 -10.77 -14.54 2.67
C CYS A 51 -11.91 -13.56 2.35
N GLY A 52 -12.17 -13.23 1.08
CA GLY A 52 -13.24 -12.32 0.68
C GLY A 52 -13.05 -10.86 1.13
N VAL A 53 -11.86 -10.51 1.63
CA VAL A 53 -11.56 -9.16 2.18
C VAL A 53 -11.44 -8.11 1.07
N LEU A 54 -11.08 -8.52 -0.15
CA LEU A 54 -10.92 -7.63 -1.30
C LEU A 54 -11.72 -8.14 -2.49
N ASN A 55 -12.41 -7.21 -3.17
CA ASN A 55 -12.99 -7.43 -4.49
C ASN A 55 -11.87 -7.45 -5.55
N PRO A 56 -11.65 -8.55 -6.28
CA PRO A 56 -10.61 -8.63 -7.31
C PRO A 56 -10.69 -7.50 -8.35
N LEU A 57 -11.89 -7.07 -8.72
CA LEU A 57 -12.11 -6.02 -9.72
C LEU A 57 -11.60 -4.64 -9.29
N GLU A 58 -11.51 -4.41 -7.98
CA GLU A 58 -11.03 -3.15 -7.40
C GLU A 58 -9.55 -3.24 -7.04
N ALA A 59 -9.09 -4.43 -6.65
CA ALA A 59 -7.74 -4.67 -6.14
C ALA A 59 -6.72 -5.04 -7.23
N GLU A 60 -7.16 -5.50 -8.41
CA GLU A 60 -6.30 -5.99 -9.49
C GLU A 60 -6.76 -5.48 -10.87
N LYS A 61 -5.78 -5.10 -11.70
CA LYS A 61 -6.00 -4.73 -13.10
C LYS A 61 -4.96 -5.39 -13.98
N ARG A 62 -5.41 -6.03 -15.05
CA ARG A 62 -4.51 -6.53 -16.10
C ARG A 62 -4.27 -5.45 -17.14
N ILE A 63 -3.03 -5.00 -17.28
CA ILE A 63 -2.65 -3.96 -18.25
C ILE A 63 -1.78 -4.54 -19.36
N ARG A 64 -1.90 -3.98 -20.56
CA ARG A 64 -0.99 -4.28 -21.66
C ARG A 64 0.21 -3.34 -21.59
N LEU A 65 1.39 -3.92 -21.54
CA LEU A 65 2.67 -3.21 -21.54
C LEU A 65 3.06 -2.80 -22.98
N PRO A 66 3.98 -1.82 -23.16
CA PRO A 66 4.42 -1.37 -24.48
C PRO A 66 5.05 -2.47 -25.33
N ASN A 67 5.65 -3.48 -24.70
CA ASN A 67 6.21 -4.65 -25.35
C ASN A 67 5.15 -5.67 -25.82
N GLY A 68 3.86 -5.36 -25.67
CA GLY A 68 2.74 -6.19 -26.10
C GLY A 68 2.29 -7.24 -25.08
N TYR A 69 3.08 -7.49 -24.03
CA TYR A 69 2.75 -8.43 -22.96
C TYR A 69 1.74 -7.86 -21.97
N TYR A 70 1.15 -8.72 -21.15
CA TYR A 70 0.25 -8.31 -20.08
C TYR A 70 0.93 -8.45 -18.72
N ALA A 71 0.64 -7.51 -17.83
CA ALA A 71 1.04 -7.57 -16.44
C ALA A 71 -0.16 -7.31 -15.53
N ASP A 72 -0.20 -8.04 -14.42
CA ASP A 72 -1.18 -7.81 -13.36
C ASP A 72 -0.66 -6.71 -12.43
N MET A 73 -1.54 -5.75 -12.15
CA MET A 73 -1.28 -4.57 -11.34
C MET A 73 -2.16 -4.62 -10.11
N TYR A 74 -1.56 -4.47 -8.94
CA TYR A 74 -2.22 -4.53 -7.65
C TYR A 74 -2.34 -3.15 -7.02
N ALA A 75 -3.55 -2.79 -6.61
CA ALA A 75 -3.83 -1.52 -5.95
C ALA A 75 -3.35 -1.52 -4.48
N LEU A 76 -3.26 -0.34 -3.87
CA LEU A 76 -2.86 -0.18 -2.47
C LEU A 76 -3.56 -1.13 -1.48
N PRO A 77 -4.89 -1.41 -1.56
CA PRO A 77 -5.55 -2.35 -0.65
C PRO A 77 -4.94 -3.76 -0.66
N MET A 78 -4.49 -4.23 -1.84
CA MET A 78 -3.79 -5.51 -1.93
C MET A 78 -2.41 -5.43 -1.27
N VAL A 79 -1.66 -4.35 -1.49
CA VAL A 79 -0.34 -4.15 -0.84
C VAL A 79 -0.48 -4.15 0.68
N VAL A 80 -1.49 -3.46 1.21
CA VAL A 80 -1.80 -3.46 2.66
C VAL A 80 -2.11 -4.89 3.12
N ALA A 81 -3.02 -5.59 2.45
CA ALA A 81 -3.39 -6.95 2.83
C ALA A 81 -2.19 -7.91 2.84
N LEU A 82 -1.27 -7.78 1.88
CA LEU A 82 -0.04 -8.57 1.82
C LEU A 82 0.94 -8.23 2.95
N ALA A 83 1.13 -6.95 3.29
CA ALA A 83 2.03 -6.52 4.36
C ALA A 83 1.65 -7.06 5.75
N PHE A 84 0.36 -7.35 5.96
CA PHE A 84 -0.14 -7.98 7.19
C PHE A 84 -0.21 -9.50 7.13
N ARG A 85 0.02 -10.12 5.97
CA ARG A 85 -0.04 -11.58 5.78
C ARG A 85 1.31 -12.23 5.60
N ILE A 86 2.27 -11.51 5.01
CA ILE A 86 3.62 -11.99 4.77
C ILE A 86 4.46 -11.69 6.02
N ASP A 87 5.14 -12.71 6.53
CA ASP A 87 6.02 -12.60 7.69
C ASP A 87 7.49 -12.50 7.25
N THR A 88 7.85 -11.34 6.70
CA THR A 88 9.23 -11.00 6.32
C THR A 88 9.64 -9.66 6.93
N SER A 89 10.94 -9.42 7.03
CA SER A 89 11.47 -8.11 7.47
C SER A 89 10.99 -6.98 6.55
N GLY A 90 10.98 -7.20 5.22
CA GLY A 90 10.44 -6.25 4.25
C GLY A 90 8.97 -5.92 4.51
N ALA A 91 8.13 -6.93 4.69
CA ALA A 91 6.71 -6.75 5.03
C ALA A 91 6.52 -6.05 6.39
N ALA A 92 7.36 -6.35 7.38
CA ALA A 92 7.33 -5.67 8.67
C ALA A 92 7.62 -4.17 8.55
N THR A 93 8.62 -3.78 7.76
CA THR A 93 8.94 -2.37 7.53
C THR A 93 7.81 -1.67 6.78
N VAL A 94 7.24 -2.29 5.74
CA VAL A 94 6.08 -1.76 5.00
C VAL A 94 4.89 -1.56 5.94
N ARG A 95 4.58 -2.55 6.78
CA ARG A 95 3.51 -2.48 7.77
C ARG A 95 3.72 -1.33 8.75
N ASN A 96 4.94 -1.16 9.26
CA ASN A 96 5.27 -0.05 10.17
C ASN A 96 5.10 1.32 9.48
N ALA A 97 5.59 1.48 8.25
CA ALA A 97 5.44 2.72 7.48
C ALA A 97 3.97 3.05 7.18
N LEU A 98 3.16 2.04 6.86
CA LEU A 98 1.71 2.19 6.68
C LEU A 98 1.04 2.66 7.98
N LEU A 99 1.36 2.03 9.11
CA LEU A 99 0.81 2.37 10.43
C LEU A 99 1.22 3.78 10.88
N GLU A 100 2.50 4.13 10.76
CA GLU A 100 3.01 5.46 11.10
C GLU A 100 2.27 6.56 10.31
N ARG A 101 2.06 6.34 9.01
CA ARG A 101 1.35 7.28 8.16
C ARG A 101 -0.12 7.44 8.56
N LEU A 102 -0.79 6.34 8.91
CA LEU A 102 -2.17 6.37 9.41
C LEU A 102 -2.27 7.09 10.76
N CYS A 103 -1.36 6.78 11.69
CA CYS A 103 -1.28 7.41 13.00
C CYS A 103 -1.01 8.92 12.89
N ARG A 104 -0.13 9.35 11.97
CA ARG A 104 0.14 10.77 11.73
C ARG A 104 -1.12 11.50 11.25
N ARG A 105 -1.84 10.96 10.27
CA ARG A 105 -3.11 11.53 9.78
C ARG A 105 -4.14 11.64 10.90
N LYS A 106 -4.27 10.60 11.74
CA LYS A 106 -5.18 10.62 12.90
C LYS A 106 -4.79 11.73 13.88
N LYS A 107 -3.50 11.90 14.17
CA LYS A 107 -3.00 12.96 15.06
C LYS A 107 -3.27 14.36 14.49
N GLU A 108 -3.05 14.57 13.20
CA GLU A 108 -3.34 15.84 12.51
C GLU A 108 -4.83 16.17 12.53
N GLN A 109 -5.70 15.19 12.27
CA GLN A 109 -7.16 15.37 12.34
C GLN A 109 -7.63 15.73 13.76
N VAL A 110 -7.11 15.02 14.78
CA VAL A 110 -7.42 15.29 16.18
C VAL A 110 -6.95 16.69 16.59
N LEU A 111 -5.77 17.12 16.15
CA LEU A 111 -5.25 18.47 16.41
C LEU A 111 -6.16 19.54 15.78
N LEU A 112 -6.57 19.36 14.53
CA LEU A 112 -7.43 20.30 13.80
C LEU A 112 -8.79 20.48 14.48
N VAL A 113 -9.41 19.39 14.94
CA VAL A 113 -10.67 19.45 15.71
C VAL A 113 -10.46 20.19 17.05
N SER A 114 -9.35 19.94 17.74
CA SER A 114 -9.06 20.61 19.01
C SER A 114 -8.76 22.11 18.86
N VAL A 115 -8.21 22.56 17.73
CA VAL A 115 -7.94 23.98 17.46
C VAL A 115 -9.23 24.70 17.08
N ASN A 116 -10.12 24.09 16.28
CA ASN A 116 -11.41 24.67 15.94
C ASN A 116 -12.34 24.84 17.16
N ASN A 117 -12.24 23.95 18.16
CA ASN A 117 -12.94 24.10 19.44
C ASN A 117 -12.34 25.16 20.37
N ARG A 118 -11.20 25.77 20.01
CA ARG A 118 -10.51 26.79 20.82
C ARG A 118 -10.63 28.20 20.27
N MET A 119 -11.36 28.45 19.17
CA MET A 119 -11.74 29.82 18.83
C MET A 119 -12.87 30.26 19.76
N PRO A 120 -12.61 31.11 20.77
CA PRO A 120 -13.69 31.74 21.51
C PRO A 120 -14.31 32.76 20.56
N TYR A 121 -15.63 32.73 20.48
CA TYR A 121 -16.45 33.86 20.05
C TYR A 121 -15.90 35.15 20.68
N GLU A 122 -15.20 35.97 19.89
CA GLU A 122 -14.93 37.36 20.24
C GLU A 122 -16.26 38.12 20.04
N CYS A 123 -16.87 38.52 21.16
CA CYS A 123 -17.97 39.48 21.23
C CYS A 123 -17.42 40.91 21.30
#